data_AF-A0A382Y6J3-F1
#
_entry.id   AF-A0A382Y6J3-F1
#
_cell.length_a   1.000
_cell.length_b   1.000
_cell.length_c   1.000
_cell.angle_alpha   90.00
_cell.angle_beta   90.00
_cell.angle_gamma   90.00
#
_symmetry.space_group_name_H-M   'P 1'
#
loop_
_entity.id
_entity.type
_entity.pdbx_description
1 polymer ?
#
loop_
_entity_poly.entity_id
_entity_poly.type
_entity_poly.pdbx_seq_one_letter_code
_entity_poly.pdbx_strand_id
1 'polypeptide(L)'
;MIKASQLLSPIINKLKQELLAANYLQCDETPVQVLNEPGKPAKSTSYMWVVSKTDPGKHIVLYHYSPSRRGSVPVKLLRGFKGYLQTDGYEGYNQIRSQQDVDGVACLAHSRRQFVDAVNAKKKPSK
;
A
#
# COMPACT_ATOMS: atom_id res chain seq x y z
N MET A 1 14.10 -18.60 -5.64
CA MET A 1 14.18 -17.55 -4.60
C MET A 1 15.65 -17.29 -4.30
N ILE A 2 16.11 -16.03 -4.23
CA ILE A 2 17.53 -15.72 -4.01
C ILE A 2 17.91 -16.13 -2.57
N LYS A 3 19.00 -16.90 -2.37
CA LYS A 3 19.42 -17.42 -1.04
C LYS A 3 19.50 -16.33 0.04
N ALA A 4 19.98 -15.14 -0.32
CA ALA A 4 20.04 -13.98 0.59
C ALA A 4 18.67 -13.58 1.16
N SER A 5 17.59 -13.69 0.36
CA SER A 5 16.23 -13.37 0.82
C SER A 5 15.75 -14.33 1.91
N GLN A 6 16.14 -15.60 1.83
CA GLN A 6 15.82 -16.58 2.87
C GLN A 6 16.54 -16.25 4.18
N LEU A 7 17.82 -15.88 4.12
CA LEU A 7 18.60 -15.49 5.29
C LEU A 7 18.09 -14.21 5.95
N LEU A 8 17.53 -13.27 5.18
CA LEU A 8 16.95 -12.02 5.70
C LEU A 8 15.51 -12.18 6.22
N SER A 9 14.87 -13.32 6.01
CA SER A 9 13.46 -13.54 6.42
C SER A 9 13.18 -13.27 7.90
N PRO A 10 14.05 -13.66 8.87
CA PRO A 10 13.84 -13.33 10.27
C PRO A 10 13.82 -11.82 10.54
N ILE A 11 14.69 -11.05 9.87
CA ILE A 11 14.76 -9.60 9.99
C ILE A 11 13.50 -8.96 9.41
N ILE A 12 13.07 -9.40 8.22
CA ILE A 12 11.84 -8.92 7.57
C ILE A 12 10.62 -9.21 8.47
N ASN A 13 10.55 -10.40 9.04
CA ASN A 13 9.46 -10.78 9.93
C ASN A 13 9.43 -9.92 11.20
N LYS A 14 10.60 -9.66 11.81
CA LYS A 14 10.70 -8.78 12.97
C LYS A 14 10.30 -7.35 12.65
N LEU A 15 10.77 -6.79 11.53
CA LEU A 15 10.39 -5.45 11.08
C LEU A 15 8.88 -5.36 10.78
N LYS A 16 8.29 -6.41 10.21
CA LYS A 16 6.83 -6.48 9.99
C LYS A 16 6.07 -6.49 11.32
N GLN A 17 6.52 -7.25 12.32
CA GLN A 17 5.89 -7.24 13.66
C GLN A 17 5.95 -5.84 14.29
N GLU A 18 7.12 -5.19 14.26
CA GLU A 18 7.30 -3.82 14.78
C GLU A 18 6.45 -2.78 14.02
N LEU A 19 6.25 -3.00 12.72
CA LEU A 19 5.37 -2.19 11.89
C LEU A 19 3.90 -2.37 12.29
N LEU A 20 3.42 -3.61 12.45
CA LEU A 20 2.03 -3.91 12.79
C LEU A 20 1.67 -3.53 14.23
N ALA A 21 2.65 -3.33 15.11
CA ALA A 21 2.47 -2.84 16.47
C ALA A 21 2.34 -1.31 16.57
N ALA A 22 2.45 -0.56 15.47
CA ALA A 22 2.19 0.87 15.46
C ALA A 22 0.69 1.18 15.64
N ASN A 23 0.37 2.40 16.06
CA ASN A 23 -1.03 2.88 16.13
C ASN A 23 -1.48 3.56 14.84
N TYR A 24 -0.54 3.89 13.95
CA TYR A 24 -0.79 4.60 12.71
C TYR A 24 0.11 4.04 11.60
N LEU A 25 -0.49 3.76 10.45
CA LEU A 25 0.19 3.32 9.24
C LEU A 25 -0.31 4.10 8.03
N GLN A 26 0.60 4.31 7.08
CA GLN A 26 0.26 4.75 5.73
C GLN A 26 0.32 3.55 4.80
N CYS A 27 -0.66 3.40 3.92
CA CYS A 27 -0.65 2.35 2.91
C CYS A 27 -1.09 2.89 1.55
N ASP A 28 -0.38 2.48 0.51
CA ASP A 28 -0.66 2.82 -0.88
C ASP A 28 -0.26 1.64 -1.78
N GLU A 29 -0.84 1.58 -2.98
CA GLU A 29 -0.57 0.53 -3.95
C GLU A 29 -0.21 1.12 -5.32
N THR A 30 1.06 0.96 -5.69
CA THR A 30 1.59 1.48 -6.94
C THR A 30 1.48 0.41 -8.03
N PRO A 31 0.88 0.72 -9.19
CA PRO A 31 0.87 -0.20 -10.33
C PRO A 31 2.29 -0.41 -10.86
N VAL A 32 2.64 -1.66 -11.15
CA VAL A 32 3.93 -2.06 -11.73
C VAL A 32 3.72 -3.06 -12.87
N GLN A 33 4.69 -3.12 -13.78
CA GLN A 33 4.77 -4.16 -14.81
C GLN A 33 5.94 -5.07 -14.48
N VAL A 34 5.70 -6.38 -14.50
CA VAL A 34 6.72 -7.39 -14.23
C VAL A 34 7.01 -8.13 -15.53
N LEU A 35 8.24 -7.97 -16.03
CA LEU A 35 8.63 -8.48 -17.35
C LEU A 35 8.49 -10.00 -17.48
N ASN A 36 8.85 -10.74 -16.42
CA ASN A 36 8.88 -12.20 -16.40
C ASN A 36 7.97 -12.77 -15.29
N GLU A 37 6.70 -12.37 -15.26
CA GLU A 37 5.72 -12.89 -14.29
C GLU A 37 5.16 -14.25 -14.75
N PRO A 38 5.28 -15.32 -13.94
CA PRO A 38 4.72 -16.62 -14.31
C PRO A 38 3.21 -16.54 -14.57
N GLY A 39 2.78 -17.02 -15.73
CA GLY A 39 1.35 -17.07 -16.09
C GLY A 39 0.73 -15.71 -16.46
N LYS A 40 1.54 -14.65 -16.65
CA LYS A 40 1.06 -13.33 -17.04
C LYS A 40 1.94 -12.68 -18.12
N PRO A 41 1.33 -11.99 -19.11
CA PRO A 41 2.08 -11.18 -20.06
C PRO A 41 2.85 -10.04 -19.38
N ALA A 42 4.00 -9.65 -19.94
CA ALA A 42 4.82 -8.54 -19.43
C ALA A 42 4.10 -7.19 -19.33
N LYS A 43 3.05 -6.98 -20.15
CA LYS A 43 2.22 -5.77 -20.15
C LYS A 43 1.13 -5.78 -19.06
N SER A 44 0.95 -6.88 -18.35
CA SER A 44 -0.07 -6.99 -17.30
C SER A 44 0.29 -6.13 -16.10
N THR A 45 -0.75 -5.51 -15.53
CA THR A 45 -0.60 -4.74 -14.29
C THR A 45 -0.55 -5.67 -13.08
N SER A 46 0.46 -5.44 -12.26
CA SER A 46 0.60 -5.98 -10.91
C SER A 46 0.81 -4.81 -9.95
N TYR A 47 0.94 -5.05 -8.65
CA TYR A 47 0.95 -4.00 -7.65
C TYR A 47 2.09 -4.18 -6.65
N MET A 48 2.75 -3.08 -6.33
CA MET A 48 3.61 -2.98 -5.15
C MET A 48 2.81 -2.27 -4.06
N TRP A 49 2.44 -3.01 -3.02
CA TRP A 49 1.81 -2.48 -1.82
C TRP A 49 2.90 -1.96 -0.90
N VAL A 50 2.83 -0.70 -0.53
CA VAL A 50 3.79 -0.06 0.35
C VAL A 50 3.09 0.29 1.64
N VAL A 51 3.65 -0.18 2.76
CA VAL A 51 3.15 0.15 4.10
C VAL A 51 4.27 0.87 4.85
N SER A 52 3.97 2.03 5.40
CA SER A 52 4.91 2.81 6.18
C SER A 52 4.44 3.03 7.60
N LYS A 53 5.35 2.78 8.55
CA LYS A 53 5.30 3.26 9.93
C LYS A 53 6.11 4.54 10.02
N THR A 54 5.49 5.64 10.39
CA THR A 54 6.09 6.98 10.37
C THR A 54 6.50 7.52 11.74
N ASP A 55 6.65 6.65 12.73
CA ASP A 55 7.09 7.05 14.07
C ASP A 55 8.48 7.72 14.02
N PRO A 56 8.65 8.90 14.66
CA PRO A 56 9.95 9.56 14.74
C PRO A 56 11.04 8.60 15.28
N GLY A 57 12.13 8.46 14.53
CA GLY A 57 13.25 7.59 14.91
C GLY A 57 13.03 6.07 14.72
N LYS A 58 11.85 5.63 14.28
CA LYS A 58 11.52 4.21 14.05
C LYS A 58 10.77 4.00 12.74
N HIS A 59 11.28 4.62 11.66
CA HIS A 59 10.68 4.52 10.34
C HIS A 59 10.89 3.13 9.74
N ILE A 60 9.79 2.49 9.34
CA ILE A 60 9.82 1.18 8.67
C ILE A 60 8.95 1.28 7.41
N VAL A 61 9.52 0.88 6.28
CA VAL A 61 8.79 0.76 5.00
C VAL A 61 8.81 -0.69 4.56
N LEU A 62 7.63 -1.29 4.45
CA LEU A 62 7.45 -2.64 3.95
C LEU A 62 6.94 -2.59 2.51
N TYR A 63 7.70 -3.19 1.60
CA TYR A 63 7.30 -3.39 0.21
C TYR A 63 6.75 -4.81 0.06
N HIS A 64 5.52 -4.92 -0.42
CA HIS A 64 4.85 -6.19 -0.66
C HIS A 64 4.31 -6.26 -2.09
N TYR A 65 4.96 -7.09 -2.90
CA TYR A 65 4.48 -7.37 -4.24
C TYR A 65 3.21 -8.25 -4.19
N SER A 66 2.22 -7.90 -5.01
CA SER A 66 1.05 -8.75 -5.28
C SER A 66 0.61 -8.61 -6.73
N PRO A 67 0.23 -9.71 -7.41
CA PRO A 67 -0.35 -9.66 -8.75
C PRO A 67 -1.76 -9.07 -8.79
N SER A 68 -2.30 -8.64 -7.64
CA SER A 68 -3.69 -8.23 -7.46
C SER A 68 -3.82 -6.93 -6.66
N ARG A 69 -4.83 -6.11 -7.01
CA ARG A 69 -5.27 -4.95 -6.24
C ARG A 69 -6.42 -5.26 -5.26
N ARG A 70 -6.87 -6.51 -5.18
CA ARG A 70 -8.10 -6.87 -4.41
C ARG A 70 -7.93 -6.57 -2.93
N GLY A 71 -9.04 -6.22 -2.26
CA GLY A 71 -9.08 -5.96 -0.81
C GLY A 71 -8.62 -7.12 0.07
N SER A 72 -8.61 -8.34 -0.45
CA SER A 72 -8.01 -9.50 0.23
C SER A 72 -6.50 -9.36 0.48
N VAL A 73 -5.80 -8.50 -0.29
CA VAL A 73 -4.37 -8.26 -0.14
C VAL A 73 -4.07 -7.48 1.14
N PRO A 74 -4.62 -6.26 1.37
CA PRO A 74 -4.38 -5.53 2.61
C PRO A 74 -4.86 -6.30 3.84
N VAL A 75 -5.98 -7.05 3.75
CA VAL A 75 -6.45 -7.94 4.84
C VAL A 75 -5.38 -8.94 5.27
N LYS A 76 -4.71 -9.59 4.32
CA LYS A 76 -3.63 -10.57 4.62
C LYS A 76 -2.34 -9.86 5.04
N LEU A 77 -1.98 -8.78 4.36
CA LEU A 77 -0.75 -8.05 4.57
C LEU A 77 -0.69 -7.45 5.99
N LEU A 78 -1.78 -6.82 6.40
CA LEU A 78 -1.93 -6.09 7.67
C LEU A 78 -2.66 -6.90 8.74
N ARG A 79 -2.70 -8.24 8.62
CA ARG A 79 -3.34 -9.10 9.62
C ARG A 79 -2.77 -8.84 11.01
N GLY A 80 -3.63 -8.49 11.96
CA GLY A 80 -3.27 -8.23 13.35
C GLY A 80 -2.92 -6.77 13.65
N PHE A 81 -2.89 -5.89 12.63
CA PHE A 81 -2.82 -4.45 12.86
C PHE A 81 -4.13 -3.93 13.46
N LYS A 82 -4.01 -2.98 14.38
CA LYS A 82 -5.12 -2.22 14.94
C LYS A 82 -4.75 -0.75 15.05
N GLY A 83 -5.69 0.15 14.74
CA GLY A 83 -5.47 1.59 14.78
C GLY A 83 -5.77 2.28 13.45
N TYR A 84 -5.07 3.37 13.16
CA TYR A 84 -5.37 4.26 12.04
C TYR A 84 -4.60 3.88 10.77
N LEU A 85 -5.33 3.64 9.69
CA LEU A 85 -4.76 3.36 8.37
C LEU A 85 -5.06 4.52 7.41
N GLN A 86 -4.03 5.31 7.09
CA GLN A 86 -4.13 6.37 6.10
C GLN A 86 -3.96 5.82 4.68
N THR A 87 -4.91 6.09 3.80
CA THR A 87 -4.93 5.62 2.40
C THR A 87 -5.38 6.72 1.43
N ASP A 88 -5.32 6.46 0.14
CA ASP A 88 -5.84 7.35 -0.92
C ASP A 88 -7.39 7.35 -1.01
N GLY A 89 -8.07 6.51 -0.23
CA GLY A 89 -9.52 6.33 -0.28
C GLY A 89 -10.00 5.23 -1.23
N TYR A 90 -9.09 4.40 -1.76
CA TYR A 90 -9.45 3.26 -2.59
C TYR A 90 -10.35 2.26 -1.85
N GLU A 91 -11.45 1.86 -2.49
CA GLU A 91 -12.44 0.93 -1.92
C GLU A 91 -11.87 -0.44 -1.53
N GLY A 92 -10.72 -0.84 -2.08
CA GLY A 92 -10.05 -2.09 -1.69
C GLY A 92 -9.69 -2.15 -0.20
N TYR A 93 -9.54 -1.01 0.46
CA TYR A 93 -9.31 -0.93 1.91
C TYR A 93 -10.58 -1.10 2.75
N ASN A 94 -11.78 -1.03 2.15
CA ASN A 94 -13.03 -1.21 2.91
C ASN A 94 -13.11 -2.59 3.56
N GLN A 95 -12.54 -3.61 2.92
CA GLN A 95 -12.56 -4.97 3.44
C GLN A 95 -11.72 -5.13 4.72
N ILE A 96 -10.57 -4.46 4.84
CA ILE A 96 -9.79 -4.52 6.08
C ILE A 96 -10.50 -3.79 7.21
N ARG A 97 -11.12 -2.64 6.91
CA ARG A 97 -11.88 -1.85 7.89
C ARG A 97 -13.10 -2.58 8.45
N SER A 98 -13.70 -3.50 7.68
CA SER A 98 -14.84 -4.30 8.14
C SER A 98 -14.45 -5.59 8.86
N GLN A 99 -13.21 -6.07 8.67
CA GLN A 99 -12.75 -7.36 9.21
C GLN A 99 -11.77 -7.23 10.38
N GLN A 100 -11.18 -6.05 10.58
CA GLN A 100 -10.18 -5.78 11.61
C GLN A 100 -10.50 -4.45 12.30
N ASP A 101 -9.91 -4.26 13.48
CA ASP A 101 -10.07 -3.05 14.30
C ASP A 101 -9.22 -1.91 13.74
N VAL A 102 -9.61 -1.44 12.55
CA VAL A 102 -8.85 -0.49 11.74
C VAL A 102 -9.73 0.68 11.31
N ASP A 103 -9.35 1.87 11.75
CA ASP A 103 -9.98 3.13 11.38
C ASP A 103 -9.31 3.71 10.14
N GLY A 104 -10.12 3.97 9.10
CA GLY A 104 -9.63 4.57 7.87
C GLY A 104 -9.43 6.08 8.00
N VAL A 105 -8.27 6.58 7.58
CA VAL A 105 -7.95 8.01 7.51
C VAL A 105 -7.67 8.40 6.05
N ALA A 106 -8.17 9.54 5.61
CA ALA A 106 -7.96 10.01 4.25
C ALA A 106 -6.61 10.73 4.09
N CYS A 107 -5.88 10.43 3.03
CA CYS A 107 -4.64 11.13 2.70
C CYS A 107 -4.92 12.47 2.02
N LEU A 108 -4.63 13.59 2.71
CA LEU A 108 -4.83 14.94 2.18
C LEU A 108 -3.98 15.25 0.94
N ALA A 109 -2.82 14.60 0.79
CA ALA A 109 -2.02 14.74 -0.43
C ALA A 109 -2.73 14.16 -1.66
N HIS A 110 -3.44 13.04 -1.49
CA HIS A 110 -4.25 12.43 -2.55
C HIS A 110 -5.48 13.27 -2.87
N SER A 111 -6.18 13.78 -1.85
CA SER A 111 -7.29 14.72 -2.05
C SER A 111 -6.84 15.96 -2.83
N ARG A 112 -5.70 16.56 -2.47
CA ARG A 112 -5.15 17.74 -3.16
C ARG A 112 -4.89 17.50 -4.65
N ARG A 113 -4.43 16.31 -5.04
CA ARG A 113 -4.12 15.98 -6.45
C ARG A 113 -5.35 16.18 -7.35
N GLN A 114 -6.52 15.72 -6.91
CA GLN A 114 -7.76 15.87 -7.69
C GLN A 114 -8.16 17.33 -7.90
N PHE A 115 -7.99 18.18 -6.88
CA PHE A 115 -8.23 19.62 -7.01
C PHE A 115 -7.28 20.27 -8.01
N VAL A 116 -5.99 19.91 -7.96
CA VAL A 116 -4.99 20.40 -8.92
C VAL A 116 -5.33 19.97 -10.34
N ASP A 117 -5.71 18.71 -10.54
CA ASP A 117 -6.10 18.18 -11.84
C ASP A 117 -7.33 18.92 -12.40
N ALA A 118 -8.33 19.20 -11.56
CA ALA A 118 -9.51 19.98 -11.94
C ALA A 118 -9.15 21.43 -12.35
N VAL A 119 -8.24 22.09 -11.62
CA VAL A 119 -7.76 23.43 -11.98
C VAL A 119 -7.02 23.42 -13.31
N ASN A 120 -6.20 22.40 -13.57
CA ASN A 120 -5.44 22.28 -14.82
C ASN A 120 -6.32 21.92 -16.03
N ALA A 121 -7.38 21.13 -15.83
CA ALA A 121 -8.34 20.82 -16.89
C ALA A 121 -9.02 22.07 -17.46
N LYS A 122 -9.33 23.05 -16.61
CA LYS A 122 -9.92 24.34 -17.04
C LYS A 122 -8.99 25.21 -17.90
N LYS A 123 -7.67 24.96 -17.87
CA LYS A 123 -6.67 25.75 -18.62
C LYS A 123 -6.43 25.25 -20.05
N LYS A 124 -7.04 24.13 -20.47
CA LYS A 124 -6.96 23.70 -21.87
C LYS A 124 -7.93 24.55 -22.70
N PRO A 125 -7.45 25.34 -23.68
CA PRO A 125 -8.35 26.06 -24.57
C PRO A 125 -9.20 25.05 -25.35
N SER A 126 -10.49 25.33 -25.49
CA SER A 126 -11.36 24.62 -26.41
C SER A 126 -10.73 24.69 -27.81
N LYS A 127 -10.51 23.53 -28.43
CA LYS A 127 -10.20 23.46 -29.87
C LYS A 127 -11.36 24.00 -30.68
#